data_AF-A0A150M3F9-F1
#
_entry.id   AF-A0A150M3F9-F1
#
_cell.length_a   1.000
_cell.length_b   1.000
_cell.length_c   1.000
_cell.angle_alpha   90.00
_cell.angle_beta   90.00
_cell.angle_gamma   90.00
#
_symmetry.space_group_name_H-M   'P 1'
#
loop_
_entity.id
_entity.type
_entity.pdbx_description
1 polymer ?
#
loop_
_entity_poly.entity_id
_entity_poly.type
_entity_poly.pdbx_seq_one_letter_code
_entity_poly.pdbx_strand_id
1 'polypeptide(L)'
;MLNDYFDVLCGQDRDKWAAPGDPSFGRGPAHHVVPAVAGVMLSAAVLLGAYLAWHSRLWIAIAGTLGILFGYAYSAGPRPLSSLGLGELVAAVFMGPVATSLAYTVQGDPPDAQVFAVSFPFALLIASMILSNNIRDIEKDRTFRRTLAIFLGRAGAVRFLAVILALAYLSMISLIAFHIVPWTAGIALLALPLAIRLRWCFRCGAERMEEISGMKWAAWHHWVFGLLFVFGIWLSP
;
A
#
# COMPACT_ATOMS: atom_id res chain seq x y z
N MET A 1 7.93 -10.79 1.40
CA MET A 1 9.14 -11.53 1.86
C MET A 1 9.50 -11.19 3.29
N LEU A 2 10.15 -10.07 3.60
CA LEU A 2 10.46 -9.73 5.01
C LEU A 2 9.19 -9.57 5.85
N ASN A 3 8.16 -8.92 5.32
CA ASN A 3 6.88 -8.79 6.01
C ASN A 3 6.31 -10.17 6.39
N ASP A 4 6.17 -11.09 5.44
CA ASP A 4 5.64 -12.43 5.74
C ASP A 4 6.53 -13.23 6.72
N TYR A 5 7.85 -13.01 6.69
CA TYR A 5 8.78 -13.64 7.64
C TYR A 5 8.54 -13.14 9.07
N PHE A 6 8.50 -11.81 9.25
CA PHE A 6 8.28 -11.21 10.57
C PHE A 6 6.85 -11.39 11.07
N ASP A 7 5.86 -11.46 10.19
CA ASP A 7 4.47 -11.74 10.55
C ASP A 7 4.40 -13.05 11.36
N VAL A 8 5.02 -14.14 10.88
CA VAL A 8 5.08 -15.43 11.61
C VAL A 8 5.77 -15.32 12.96
N LEU A 9 6.94 -14.65 12.98
CA LEU A 9 7.72 -14.47 14.22
C LEU A 9 6.94 -13.64 15.26
N CYS A 10 6.19 -12.64 14.81
CA CYS A 10 5.35 -11.79 15.65
C CYS A 10 3.98 -12.43 15.96
N GLY A 11 3.72 -13.66 15.49
CA GLY A 11 2.51 -14.43 15.81
C GLY A 11 1.35 -14.27 14.82
N GLN A 12 1.50 -13.47 13.77
CA GLN A 12 0.58 -13.42 12.63
C GLN A 12 0.80 -14.61 11.70
N ASP A 13 -0.24 -15.01 10.96
CA ASP A 13 -0.11 -15.95 9.84
C ASP A 13 0.64 -17.26 10.14
N ARG A 14 0.60 -17.75 11.39
CA ARG A 14 1.22 -19.03 11.78
C ARG A 14 0.72 -20.20 10.94
N ASP A 15 -0.55 -20.14 10.54
CA ASP A 15 -1.22 -21.18 9.75
C ASP A 15 -0.81 -21.16 8.27
N LYS A 16 -0.19 -20.08 7.79
CA LYS A 16 0.25 -19.90 6.39
C LYS A 16 1.38 -20.86 6.00
N TRP A 17 2.10 -21.39 6.98
CA TRP A 17 3.12 -22.44 6.84
C TRP A 17 2.81 -23.66 7.74
N ALA A 18 1.53 -24.03 7.83
CA ALA A 18 1.08 -25.24 8.54
C ALA A 18 1.73 -26.53 7.99
N ALA A 19 1.58 -27.63 8.73
CA ALA A 19 2.16 -28.94 8.39
C ALA A 19 1.55 -29.54 7.10
N PRO A 20 2.28 -30.42 6.38
CA PRO A 20 1.76 -31.08 5.17
C PRO A 20 0.42 -31.78 5.44
N GLY A 21 -0.62 -31.42 4.70
CA GLY A 21 -1.97 -32.01 4.80
C GLY A 21 -3.09 -31.05 5.23
N ASP A 22 -2.76 -29.82 5.66
CA ASP A 22 -3.75 -28.77 5.88
C ASP A 22 -4.22 -28.17 4.53
N PRO A 23 -5.52 -27.99 4.24
CA PRO A 23 -5.96 -27.27 3.04
C PRO A 23 -5.39 -25.83 2.93
N SER A 24 -4.93 -25.28 4.05
CA SER A 24 -4.24 -23.99 4.20
C SER A 24 -2.74 -24.06 3.87
N PHE A 25 -2.20 -25.26 3.59
CA PHE A 25 -0.78 -25.50 3.29
C PHE A 25 -0.31 -24.61 2.14
N GLY A 26 0.53 -23.63 2.49
CA GLY A 26 0.90 -22.53 1.62
C GLY A 26 1.65 -22.99 0.37
N ARG A 27 1.19 -22.52 -0.79
CA ARG A 27 1.90 -22.57 -2.09
C ARG A 27 3.11 -21.61 -2.14
N GLY A 28 3.85 -21.47 -1.05
CA GLY A 28 4.94 -20.50 -0.88
C GLY A 28 6.30 -21.15 -0.62
N PRO A 29 7.40 -20.40 -0.77
CA PRO A 29 8.74 -20.89 -0.41
C PRO A 29 8.79 -21.26 1.07
N ALA A 30 9.59 -22.28 1.41
CA ALA A 30 9.75 -22.72 2.78
C ALA A 30 10.26 -21.56 3.67
N HIS A 31 9.69 -21.41 4.88
CA HIS A 31 9.90 -20.24 5.74
C HIS A 31 11.39 -19.96 6.02
N HIS A 32 12.22 -20.99 6.16
CA HIS A 32 13.67 -20.86 6.39
C HIS A 32 14.44 -20.27 5.20
N VAL A 33 13.90 -20.32 3.98
CA VAL A 33 14.50 -19.77 2.76
C VAL A 33 14.21 -18.27 2.61
N VAL A 34 13.14 -17.78 3.26
CA VAL A 34 12.67 -16.39 3.11
C VAL A 34 13.75 -15.35 3.49
N PRO A 35 14.53 -15.49 4.58
CA PRO A 35 15.60 -14.55 4.91
C PRO A 35 16.72 -14.49 3.86
N ALA A 36 17.12 -15.63 3.30
CA ALA A 36 18.15 -15.69 2.27
C ALA A 36 17.68 -14.98 0.99
N VAL A 37 16.45 -15.28 0.54
CA VAL A 37 15.85 -14.61 -0.63
C VAL A 37 15.70 -13.11 -0.38
N ALA A 38 15.22 -12.72 0.81
CA ALA A 38 15.13 -11.32 1.20
C ALA A 38 16.50 -10.62 1.18
N GLY A 39 17.55 -11.27 1.67
CA GLY A 39 18.92 -10.74 1.66
C GLY A 39 19.48 -10.54 0.25
N VAL A 40 19.21 -11.48 -0.68
CA VAL A 40 19.59 -11.34 -2.09
C VAL A 40 18.84 -10.19 -2.75
N MET A 41 17.51 -10.11 -2.56
CA MET A 41 16.70 -9.04 -3.13
C MET A 41 17.10 -7.67 -2.57
N LEU A 42 17.38 -7.57 -1.26
CA LEU A 42 17.82 -6.34 -0.63
C LEU A 42 19.20 -5.91 -1.13
N SER A 43 20.13 -6.85 -1.25
CA SER A 43 21.45 -6.58 -1.84
C SER A 43 21.34 -6.05 -3.27
N ALA A 44 20.51 -6.69 -4.10
CA ALA A 44 20.25 -6.23 -5.46
C ALA A 44 19.62 -4.82 -5.48
N ALA A 45 18.64 -4.56 -4.61
CA ALA A 45 18.00 -3.24 -4.48
C ALA A 45 19.00 -2.16 -4.04
N VAL A 46 19.90 -2.46 -3.10
CA VAL A 46 20.96 -1.53 -2.65
C VAL A 46 21.94 -1.24 -3.79
N LEU A 47 22.39 -2.26 -4.54
CA LEU A 47 23.30 -2.08 -5.66
C LEU A 47 22.67 -1.24 -6.78
N LEU A 48 21.42 -1.54 -7.15
CA LEU A 48 20.67 -0.76 -8.14
C LEU A 48 20.40 0.67 -7.65
N GLY A 49 20.00 0.83 -6.39
CA GLY A 49 19.78 2.15 -5.79
C GLY A 49 21.05 3.00 -5.75
N ALA A 50 22.19 2.39 -5.41
CA ALA A 50 23.49 3.05 -5.45
C ALA A 50 23.90 3.43 -6.88
N TYR A 51 23.67 2.54 -7.86
CA TYR A 51 23.90 2.83 -9.27
C TYR A 51 23.04 4.02 -9.76
N LEU A 52 21.75 4.06 -9.40
CA LEU A 52 20.87 5.18 -9.74
C LEU A 52 21.30 6.48 -9.03
N ALA A 53 21.65 6.41 -7.75
CA ALA A 53 22.13 7.59 -7.01
C ALA A 53 23.43 8.16 -7.61
N TRP A 54 24.30 7.30 -8.14
CA TRP A 54 25.52 7.71 -8.84
C TRP A 54 25.25 8.45 -10.15
N HIS A 55 24.24 8.00 -10.91
CA HIS A 55 23.90 8.57 -12.23
C HIS A 55 22.86 9.69 -12.18
N SER A 56 22.17 9.87 -11.05
CA SER A 56 21.10 10.85 -10.91
C SER A 56 21.42 11.83 -9.77
N ARG A 57 20.92 11.60 -8.56
CA ARG A 57 21.03 12.56 -7.45
C ARG A 57 21.19 11.82 -6.12
N LEU A 58 21.97 12.39 -5.21
CA LEU A 58 22.22 11.83 -3.87
C LEU A 58 20.93 11.56 -3.07
N TRP A 59 19.88 12.36 -3.28
CA TRP A 59 18.63 12.20 -2.57
C TRP A 59 17.97 10.82 -2.80
N ILE A 60 18.21 10.18 -3.96
CA ILE A 60 17.76 8.81 -4.24
C ILE A 60 18.32 7.83 -3.21
N ALA A 61 19.61 7.97 -2.87
CA ALA A 61 20.24 7.13 -1.84
C ALA A 61 19.59 7.37 -0.48
N ILE A 62 19.34 8.62 -0.10
CA ILE A 62 18.70 8.98 1.18
C ILE A 62 17.29 8.37 1.26
N ALA A 63 16.47 8.59 0.23
CA ALA A 63 15.11 8.06 0.17
C ALA A 63 15.08 6.53 0.11
N GLY A 64 16.01 5.89 -0.61
CA GLY A 64 16.18 4.45 -0.65
C GLY A 64 16.58 3.87 0.71
N THR A 65 17.54 4.47 1.40
CA THR A 65 17.96 4.08 2.76
C THR A 65 16.81 4.22 3.75
N LEU A 66 16.08 5.34 3.71
CA LEU A 66 14.88 5.52 4.54
C LEU A 66 13.81 4.48 4.21
N GLY A 67 13.58 4.18 2.92
CA GLY A 67 12.64 3.14 2.49
C GLY A 67 13.00 1.76 3.05
N ILE A 68 14.28 1.39 3.04
CA ILE A 68 14.76 0.14 3.64
C ILE A 68 14.55 0.15 5.16
N LEU A 69 14.93 1.25 5.83
CA LEU A 69 14.80 1.39 7.29
C LEU A 69 13.33 1.29 7.74
N PHE A 70 12.45 2.06 7.10
CA PHE A 70 11.02 2.06 7.42
C PHE A 70 10.35 0.77 6.98
N GLY A 71 10.77 0.15 5.86
CA GLY A 71 10.30 -1.16 5.44
C GLY A 71 10.67 -2.26 6.45
N TYR A 72 11.86 -2.20 7.04
CA TYR A 72 12.26 -3.09 8.13
C TYR A 72 11.44 -2.80 9.40
N ALA A 73 11.39 -1.55 9.86
CA ALA A 73 10.64 -1.15 11.05
C ALA A 73 9.11 -1.35 10.93
N TYR A 74 8.60 -1.47 9.69
CA TYR A 74 7.20 -1.74 9.41
C TYR A 74 6.76 -3.10 9.97
N SER A 75 7.59 -4.13 9.80
CA SER A 75 7.27 -5.52 10.20
C SER A 75 8.14 -6.03 11.34
N ALA A 76 9.37 -5.54 11.47
CA ALA A 76 10.36 -6.05 12.40
C ALA A 76 10.50 -5.21 13.67
N GLY A 77 11.22 -5.75 14.65
CA GLY A 77 11.49 -5.10 15.93
C GLY A 77 10.43 -5.40 17.01
N PRO A 78 10.63 -4.91 18.25
CA PRO A 78 9.76 -5.23 19.38
C PRO A 78 8.37 -4.61 19.27
N ARG A 79 8.22 -3.53 18.49
CA ARG A 79 6.96 -2.82 18.25
C ARG A 79 6.88 -2.38 16.78
N PRO A 80 6.54 -3.29 15.86
CA PRO A 80 6.45 -2.97 14.43
C PRO A 80 5.46 -1.83 14.18
N LEU A 81 5.78 -0.92 13.25
CA LEU A 81 4.92 0.24 12.94
C LEU A 81 3.53 -0.19 12.47
N SER A 82 3.45 -1.30 11.73
CA SER A 82 2.18 -1.88 11.28
C SER A 82 1.27 -2.30 12.45
N SER A 83 1.87 -2.72 13.57
CA SER A 83 1.18 -3.14 14.79
C SER A 83 0.81 -1.98 15.73
N LEU A 84 1.33 -0.78 15.46
CA LEU A 84 1.07 0.45 16.23
C LEU A 84 0.02 1.38 15.59
N GLY A 85 -0.63 0.92 14.51
CA GLY A 85 -1.61 1.73 13.77
C GLY A 85 -0.99 2.81 12.89
N LEU A 86 0.32 2.70 12.60
CA LEU A 86 1.02 3.54 11.65
C LEU A 86 1.19 2.87 10.28
N GLY A 87 0.68 1.65 10.11
CA GLY A 87 0.86 0.86 8.89
C GLY A 87 0.33 1.58 7.65
N GLU A 88 -0.91 2.08 7.72
CA GLU A 88 -1.55 2.83 6.64
C GLU A 88 -0.73 4.06 6.24
N LEU A 89 -0.24 4.83 7.22
CA LEU A 89 0.52 6.05 7.00
C LEU A 89 1.89 5.77 6.39
N VAL A 90 2.64 4.82 6.96
CA VAL A 90 3.98 4.46 6.47
C VAL A 90 3.89 3.91 5.04
N ALA A 91 2.95 3.02 4.76
CA ALA A 91 2.74 2.50 3.41
C ALA A 91 2.34 3.62 2.44
N ALA A 92 1.40 4.49 2.81
CA ALA A 92 0.97 5.61 1.96
C ALA A 92 2.13 6.57 1.62
N VAL A 93 2.99 6.89 2.59
CA VAL A 93 4.13 7.80 2.39
C VAL A 93 5.20 7.17 1.51
N PHE A 94 5.63 5.94 1.83
CA PHE A 94 6.76 5.32 1.14
C PHE A 94 6.40 4.76 -0.22
N MET A 95 5.18 4.23 -0.38
CA MET A 95 4.72 3.67 -1.66
C MET A 95 3.98 4.70 -2.53
N GLY A 96 3.52 5.81 -1.96
CA GLY A 96 2.92 6.93 -2.70
C GLY A 96 3.97 7.98 -3.07
N PRO A 97 4.11 9.08 -2.30
CA PRO A 97 5.02 10.19 -2.61
C PRO A 97 6.47 9.79 -2.82
N VAL A 98 7.06 8.98 -1.93
CA VAL A 98 8.50 8.64 -2.04
C VAL A 98 8.78 7.84 -3.30
N ALA A 99 8.01 6.77 -3.55
CA ALA A 99 8.16 5.95 -4.76
C ALA A 99 7.91 6.75 -6.04
N THR A 100 6.88 7.60 -6.06
CA THR A 100 6.55 8.46 -7.21
C THR A 100 7.67 9.45 -7.49
N SER A 101 8.17 10.14 -6.46
CA SER A 101 9.28 11.07 -6.58
C SER A 101 10.56 10.40 -7.04
N LEU A 102 10.85 9.17 -6.58
CA LEU A 102 12.02 8.41 -7.03
C LEU A 102 11.93 8.10 -8.52
N ALA A 103 10.76 7.62 -8.98
CA ALA A 103 10.52 7.34 -10.39
C ALA A 103 10.63 8.62 -11.25
N TYR A 104 10.19 9.76 -10.73
CA TYR A 104 10.34 11.05 -11.41
C TYR A 104 11.81 11.48 -11.53
N THR A 105 12.58 11.42 -10.44
CA THR A 105 14.00 11.83 -10.50
C THR A 105 14.88 10.99 -11.36
N VAL A 106 14.63 9.69 -11.46
CA VAL A 106 15.40 8.83 -12.37
C VAL A 106 15.26 9.29 -13.83
N GLN A 107 14.20 10.04 -14.18
CA GLN A 107 14.02 10.62 -15.51
C GLN A 107 14.80 11.93 -15.74
N GLY A 108 15.39 12.53 -14.70
CA GLY A 108 16.30 13.67 -14.78
C GLY A 108 15.95 14.84 -13.86
N ASP A 109 14.68 15.01 -13.53
CA ASP A 109 14.18 16.19 -12.83
C ASP A 109 14.01 15.98 -11.30
N PRO A 110 14.32 16.98 -10.46
CA PRO A 110 14.03 16.88 -9.04
C PRO A 110 12.51 16.86 -8.81
N PRO A 111 12.01 16.15 -7.78
CA PRO A 111 10.58 16.12 -7.52
C PRO A 111 10.11 17.52 -7.07
N ASP A 112 9.00 17.98 -7.62
CA ASP A 112 8.41 19.26 -7.30
C ASP A 112 7.03 19.10 -6.64
N ALA A 113 6.36 20.21 -6.36
CA ALA A 113 5.04 20.21 -5.73
C ALA A 113 3.98 19.47 -6.57
N GLN A 114 4.11 19.44 -7.91
CA GLN A 114 3.16 18.76 -8.79
C GLN A 114 3.31 17.24 -8.67
N VAL A 115 4.53 16.72 -8.62
CA VAL A 115 4.80 15.30 -8.40
C VAL A 115 4.20 14.84 -7.06
N PHE A 116 4.39 15.62 -6.00
CA PHE A 116 3.78 15.34 -4.71
C PHE A 116 2.25 15.36 -4.79
N ALA A 117 1.66 16.35 -5.47
CA ALA A 117 0.21 16.44 -5.65
C ALA A 117 -0.35 15.23 -6.42
N VAL A 118 0.30 14.82 -7.52
CA VAL A 118 -0.10 13.65 -8.33
C VAL A 118 0.00 12.35 -7.53
N SER A 119 1.00 12.22 -6.65
CA SER A 119 1.16 11.03 -5.80
C SER A 119 0.08 10.87 -4.73
N PHE A 120 -0.60 11.96 -4.35
CA PHE A 120 -1.55 11.99 -3.24
C PHE A 120 -2.77 11.06 -3.41
N PRO A 121 -3.51 11.05 -4.55
CA PRO A 121 -4.57 10.06 -4.77
C PRO A 121 -4.06 8.62 -4.60
N PHE A 122 -2.89 8.29 -5.13
CA PHE A 122 -2.30 6.95 -5.02
C PHE A 122 -1.91 6.59 -3.59
N ALA A 123 -1.39 7.54 -2.83
CA ALA A 123 -1.12 7.37 -1.40
C ALA A 123 -2.39 6.98 -0.62
N LEU A 124 -3.51 7.64 -0.92
CA LEU A 124 -4.82 7.33 -0.34
C LEU A 124 -5.33 5.95 -0.77
N LEU A 125 -5.14 5.55 -2.03
CA LEU A 125 -5.47 4.20 -2.51
C LEU A 125 -4.67 3.12 -1.77
N ILE A 126 -3.36 3.33 -1.59
CA ILE A 126 -2.49 2.43 -0.81
C ILE A 126 -2.96 2.36 0.64
N ALA A 127 -3.24 3.50 1.28
CA ALA A 127 -3.80 3.53 2.64
C ALA A 127 -5.11 2.76 2.74
N SER A 128 -6.00 2.89 1.73
CA SER A 128 -7.28 2.17 1.68
C SER A 128 -7.08 0.65 1.62
N MET A 129 -6.05 0.18 0.92
CA MET A 129 -5.72 -1.24 0.81
C MET A 129 -5.22 -1.81 2.14
N ILE A 130 -4.30 -1.10 2.81
CA ILE A 130 -3.80 -1.50 4.14
C ILE A 130 -4.93 -1.45 5.18
N LEU A 131 -5.75 -0.40 5.16
CA LEU A 131 -6.90 -0.28 6.06
C LEU A 131 -7.92 -1.40 5.82
N SER A 132 -8.19 -1.76 4.57
CA SER A 132 -9.10 -2.87 4.24
C SER A 132 -8.59 -4.20 4.80
N ASN A 133 -7.27 -4.44 4.73
CA ASN A 133 -6.64 -5.61 5.34
C ASN A 133 -6.85 -5.60 6.87
N ASN A 134 -6.58 -4.45 7.49
CA ASN A 134 -6.69 -4.28 8.93
C ASN A 134 -8.15 -4.34 9.44
N ILE A 135 -9.15 -3.88 8.66
CA ILE A 135 -10.58 -4.01 8.99
C ILE A 135 -10.99 -5.48 8.99
N ARG A 136 -10.58 -6.24 7.97
CA ARG A 136 -10.82 -7.68 7.88
C ARG A 136 -10.24 -8.40 9.10
N ASP A 137 -9.05 -8.02 9.54
CA ASP A 137 -8.33 -8.80 10.55
C ASP A 137 -8.50 -8.29 12.00
N ILE A 138 -9.43 -7.36 12.26
CA ILE A 138 -9.69 -6.81 13.61
C ILE A 138 -9.83 -7.91 14.67
N GLU A 139 -10.70 -8.90 14.44
CA GLU A 139 -10.99 -9.95 15.43
C GLU A 139 -9.78 -10.87 15.67
N LYS A 140 -9.03 -11.17 14.60
CA LYS A 140 -7.82 -12.00 14.63
C LYS A 140 -6.67 -11.30 15.35
N ASP A 141 -6.47 -10.01 15.08
CA ASP A 141 -5.25 -9.29 15.49
C ASP A 141 -5.38 -8.57 16.85
N ARG A 142 -6.61 -8.37 17.37
CA ARG A 142 -6.85 -7.55 18.58
C ARG A 142 -6.12 -7.99 19.84
N THR A 143 -5.68 -9.24 19.92
CA THR A 143 -5.02 -9.80 21.12
C THR A 143 -3.53 -9.47 21.18
N PHE A 144 -2.90 -9.10 20.05
CA PHE A 144 -1.45 -8.87 20.00
C PHE A 144 -1.02 -7.66 19.14
N ARG A 145 -1.94 -7.00 18.41
CA ARG A 145 -1.68 -5.74 17.67
C ARG A 145 -2.66 -4.65 18.06
N ARG A 146 -2.28 -3.40 17.76
CA ARG A 146 -3.12 -2.20 17.89
C ARG A 146 -3.10 -1.41 16.58
N THR A 147 -3.66 -2.00 15.52
CA THR A 147 -3.79 -1.34 14.20
C THR A 147 -4.77 -0.16 14.27
N LEU A 148 -4.73 0.72 13.26
CA LEU A 148 -5.65 1.86 13.18
C LEU A 148 -7.11 1.39 13.14
N ALA A 149 -7.38 0.28 12.45
CA ALA A 149 -8.70 -0.33 12.41
C ALA A 149 -9.19 -0.81 13.79
N ILE A 150 -8.30 -1.40 14.61
CA ILE A 150 -8.61 -1.80 15.98
C ILE A 150 -8.87 -0.57 16.85
N PHE A 151 -8.03 0.47 16.73
CA PHE A 151 -8.17 1.70 17.51
C PHE A 151 -9.48 2.44 17.23
N LEU A 152 -9.87 2.57 15.95
CA LEU A 152 -11.13 3.21 15.54
C LEU A 152 -12.36 2.33 15.78
N GLY A 153 -12.16 1.03 16.04
CA GLY A 153 -13.19 0.01 16.02
C GLY A 153 -13.78 -0.19 14.61
N ARG A 154 -14.49 -1.31 14.41
CA ARG A 154 -14.99 -1.71 13.09
C ARG A 154 -15.81 -0.62 12.39
N ALA A 155 -16.82 -0.06 13.05
CA ALA A 155 -17.67 0.98 12.47
C ALA A 155 -16.91 2.29 12.20
N GLY A 156 -15.92 2.64 13.02
CA GLY A 156 -15.05 3.80 12.81
C GLY A 156 -14.10 3.59 11.63
N ALA A 157 -13.42 2.44 11.58
CA ALA A 157 -12.51 2.07 10.50
C ALA A 157 -13.21 2.01 9.14
N VAL A 158 -14.42 1.45 9.10
CA VAL A 158 -15.26 1.39 7.91
C VAL A 158 -15.72 2.78 7.46
N ARG A 159 -16.02 3.71 8.38
CA ARG A 159 -16.28 5.12 8.02
C ARG A 159 -15.01 5.80 7.50
N PHE A 160 -13.87 5.57 8.14
CA PHE A 160 -12.59 6.12 7.74
C PHE A 160 -12.15 5.64 6.35
N LEU A 161 -12.41 4.36 6.02
CA LEU A 161 -12.22 3.84 4.66
C LEU A 161 -13.03 4.63 3.62
N ALA A 162 -14.31 4.93 3.92
CA ALA A 162 -15.14 5.73 3.02
C ALA A 162 -14.60 7.16 2.85
N VAL A 163 -14.08 7.77 3.92
CA VAL A 163 -13.42 9.09 3.87
C VAL A 163 -12.16 9.05 3.01
N ILE A 164 -11.26 8.08 3.21
CA ILE A 164 -10.05 7.94 2.39
C ILE A 164 -10.40 7.77 0.91
N LEU A 165 -11.38 6.91 0.61
CA LEU A 165 -11.84 6.71 -0.76
C LEU A 165 -12.38 8.01 -1.34
N ALA A 166 -13.28 8.72 -0.64
CA ALA A 166 -13.80 10.00 -1.09
C ALA A 166 -12.69 11.04 -1.34
N LEU A 167 -11.70 11.13 -0.43
CA LEU A 167 -10.55 12.02 -0.58
C LEU A 167 -9.69 11.65 -1.80
N ALA A 168 -9.57 10.37 -2.16
CA ALA A 168 -8.84 9.96 -3.36
C ALA A 168 -9.51 10.54 -4.63
N TYR A 169 -10.84 10.43 -4.75
CA TYR A 169 -11.57 11.02 -5.88
C TYR A 169 -11.57 12.55 -5.85
N LEU A 170 -11.75 13.17 -4.68
CA LEU A 170 -11.69 14.63 -4.54
C LEU A 170 -10.31 15.18 -4.89
N SER A 171 -9.24 14.49 -4.51
CA SER A 171 -7.88 14.88 -4.87
C SER A 171 -7.67 14.81 -6.38
N MET A 172 -8.15 13.76 -7.05
CA MET A 172 -8.08 13.65 -8.50
C MET A 172 -8.85 14.77 -9.22
N ILE A 173 -10.07 15.08 -8.76
CA ILE A 173 -10.85 16.21 -9.26
C ILE A 173 -10.10 17.54 -9.05
N SER A 174 -9.46 17.70 -7.89
CA SER A 174 -8.67 18.90 -7.57
C SER A 174 -7.46 19.03 -8.50
N LEU A 175 -6.74 17.94 -8.80
CA LEU A 175 -5.62 17.96 -9.74
C LEU A 175 -6.04 18.46 -11.13
N ILE A 176 -7.24 18.07 -11.60
CA ILE A 176 -7.80 18.54 -12.86
C ILE A 176 -8.22 20.02 -12.75
N ALA A 177 -8.92 20.39 -11.68
CA ALA A 177 -9.43 21.75 -11.48
C ALA A 177 -8.31 22.79 -11.38
N PHE A 178 -7.16 22.43 -10.80
CA PHE A 178 -5.98 23.28 -10.71
C PHE A 178 -5.01 23.13 -11.90
N HIS A 179 -5.42 22.42 -12.96
CA HIS A 179 -4.61 22.19 -14.16
C HIS A 179 -3.23 21.55 -13.91
N ILE A 180 -3.10 20.76 -12.83
CA ILE A 180 -1.89 19.98 -12.53
C ILE A 180 -1.80 18.75 -13.44
N VAL A 181 -2.95 18.19 -13.83
CA VAL A 181 -3.07 17.11 -14.82
C VAL A 181 -4.08 17.49 -15.89
N PRO A 182 -3.97 16.96 -17.13
CA PRO A 182 -4.95 17.21 -18.18
C PRO A 182 -6.33 16.68 -17.79
N TRP A 183 -7.38 17.29 -18.33
CA TRP A 183 -8.77 16.90 -18.04
C TRP A 183 -9.08 15.45 -18.44
N THR A 184 -8.37 14.91 -19.44
CA THR A 184 -8.44 13.50 -19.87
C THR A 184 -8.02 12.53 -18.77
N ALA A 185 -7.18 12.95 -17.82
CA ALA A 185 -6.85 12.15 -16.65
C ALA A 185 -8.10 11.81 -15.80
N GLY A 186 -9.19 12.58 -15.93
CA GLY A 186 -10.49 12.31 -15.32
C GLY A 186 -11.10 10.95 -15.67
N ILE A 187 -10.59 10.25 -16.68
CA ILE A 187 -10.93 8.85 -16.97
C ILE A 187 -10.67 7.94 -15.74
N ALA A 188 -9.71 8.27 -14.88
CA ALA A 188 -9.46 7.56 -13.61
C ALA A 188 -10.69 7.51 -12.70
N LEU A 189 -11.59 8.50 -12.79
CA LEU A 189 -12.82 8.56 -11.99
C LEU A 189 -13.79 7.41 -12.32
N LEU A 190 -13.66 6.78 -13.51
CA LEU A 190 -14.45 5.61 -13.89
C LEU A 190 -14.17 4.38 -13.02
N ALA A 191 -13.11 4.39 -12.18
CA ALA A 191 -12.87 3.36 -11.18
C ALA A 191 -13.85 3.43 -9.98
N LEU A 192 -14.72 4.45 -9.89
CA LEU A 192 -15.65 4.67 -8.77
C LEU A 192 -16.51 3.44 -8.39
N PRO A 193 -17.05 2.64 -9.33
CA PRO A 193 -17.81 1.44 -8.98
C PRO A 193 -16.99 0.44 -8.16
N LEU A 194 -15.67 0.36 -8.37
CA LEU A 194 -14.79 -0.53 -7.60
C LEU A 194 -14.57 -0.01 -6.17
N ALA A 195 -14.46 1.31 -5.98
CA ALA A 195 -14.40 1.91 -4.66
C ALA A 195 -15.69 1.68 -3.86
N ILE A 196 -16.85 1.83 -4.51
CA ILE A 196 -18.16 1.53 -3.90
C ILE A 196 -18.24 0.05 -3.53
N ARG A 197 -17.82 -0.85 -4.42
CA ARG A 197 -17.80 -2.29 -4.17
C ARG A 197 -16.86 -2.66 -3.02
N LEU A 198 -15.68 -2.05 -2.95
CA LEU A 198 -14.72 -2.21 -1.85
C LEU A 198 -15.35 -1.81 -0.52
N ARG A 199 -15.96 -0.62 -0.44
CA ARG A 199 -16.71 -0.20 0.76
C ARG A 199 -17.73 -1.29 1.09
N TRP A 200 -18.55 -1.67 0.13
CA TRP A 200 -19.69 -2.56 0.33
C TRP A 200 -19.32 -3.89 1.00
N CYS A 201 -18.12 -4.43 0.75
CA CYS A 201 -17.59 -5.62 1.41
C CYS A 201 -17.54 -5.52 2.95
N PHE A 202 -17.55 -4.31 3.51
CA PHE A 202 -17.48 -4.05 4.94
C PHE A 202 -18.77 -3.40 5.49
N ARG A 203 -19.91 -3.58 4.81
CA ARG A 203 -21.23 -3.13 5.29
C ARG A 203 -21.59 -3.79 6.63
N CYS A 204 -22.55 -3.19 7.34
CA CYS A 204 -23.14 -3.81 8.51
C CYS A 204 -23.78 -5.16 8.11
N GLY A 205 -23.46 -6.22 8.84
CA GLY A 205 -23.94 -7.58 8.54
C GLY A 205 -23.23 -8.27 7.35
N ALA A 206 -22.11 -7.73 6.86
CA ALA A 206 -21.31 -8.43 5.85
C ALA A 206 -20.85 -9.80 6.35
N GLU A 207 -20.92 -10.81 5.48
CA GLU A 207 -20.37 -12.13 5.79
C GLU A 207 -18.85 -12.11 5.76
N ARG A 208 -18.21 -13.05 6.47
CA ARG A 208 -16.74 -13.17 6.51
C ARG A 208 -16.11 -13.28 5.11
N MET A 209 -16.77 -14.00 4.20
CA MET A 209 -16.31 -14.15 2.81
C MET A 209 -16.36 -12.83 2.03
N GLU A 210 -17.34 -11.97 2.31
CA GLU A 210 -17.42 -10.64 1.69
C GLU A 210 -16.25 -9.77 2.15
N GLU A 211 -15.92 -9.78 3.45
CA GLU A 211 -14.77 -9.04 3.99
C GLU A 211 -13.43 -9.52 3.41
N ILE A 212 -13.26 -10.84 3.29
CA ILE A 212 -12.07 -11.43 2.67
C ILE A 212 -11.93 -10.95 1.22
N SER A 213 -13.05 -10.87 0.48
CA SER A 213 -13.08 -10.33 -0.88
C SER A 213 -12.75 -8.84 -0.96
N GLY A 214 -12.87 -8.09 0.15
CA GLY A 214 -12.51 -6.67 0.22
C GLY A 214 -11.08 -6.41 -0.25
N MET A 215 -10.12 -7.27 0.10
CA MET A 215 -8.74 -7.14 -0.37
C MET A 215 -8.59 -7.27 -1.88
N LYS A 216 -9.36 -8.17 -2.50
CA LYS A 216 -9.41 -8.30 -3.96
C LYS A 216 -9.92 -7.00 -4.58
N TRP A 217 -10.99 -6.42 -4.04
CA TRP A 217 -11.54 -5.17 -4.57
C TRP A 217 -10.63 -3.97 -4.36
N ALA A 218 -9.89 -3.90 -3.24
CA ALA A 218 -8.89 -2.87 -3.00
C ALA A 218 -7.76 -2.95 -4.04
N ALA A 219 -7.26 -4.15 -4.33
CA ALA A 219 -6.24 -4.35 -5.36
C ALA A 219 -6.75 -3.98 -6.76
N TRP A 220 -7.95 -4.44 -7.15
CA TRP A 220 -8.57 -4.08 -8.43
C TRP A 220 -8.81 -2.58 -8.56
N HIS A 221 -9.30 -1.95 -7.49
CA HIS A 221 -9.53 -0.51 -7.47
C HIS A 221 -8.23 0.27 -7.69
N HIS A 222 -7.16 -0.07 -6.97
CA HIS A 222 -5.85 0.56 -7.14
C HIS A 222 -5.32 0.39 -8.58
N TRP A 223 -5.36 -0.82 -9.12
CA TRP A 223 -4.87 -1.11 -10.47
C TRP A 223 -5.68 -0.40 -11.56
N VAL A 224 -7.00 -0.51 -11.52
CA VAL A 224 -7.88 0.09 -12.54
C VAL A 224 -7.79 1.60 -12.48
N PHE A 225 -7.77 2.20 -11.28
CA PHE A 225 -7.58 3.65 -11.14
C PHE A 225 -6.25 4.10 -11.79
N GLY A 226 -5.15 3.41 -11.49
CA GLY A 226 -3.84 3.76 -12.06
C GLY A 226 -3.74 3.57 -13.57
N LEU A 227 -4.28 2.47 -14.12
CA LEU A 227 -4.27 2.24 -15.56
C LEU A 227 -5.13 3.27 -16.32
N LEU A 228 -6.31 3.60 -15.77
CA LEU A 228 -7.18 4.63 -16.34
C LEU A 228 -6.55 6.02 -16.23
N PHE A 229 -5.84 6.32 -15.15
CA PHE A 229 -5.05 7.55 -15.02
C PHE A 229 -3.98 7.64 -16.10
N VAL A 230 -3.13 6.63 -16.24
CA VAL A 230 -2.07 6.59 -17.27
C VAL A 230 -2.65 6.72 -18.67
N PHE A 231 -3.74 6.01 -18.96
CA PHE A 231 -4.43 6.11 -20.24
C PHE A 231 -4.97 7.53 -20.49
N GLY A 232 -5.55 8.17 -19.47
CA GLY A 232 -6.00 9.56 -19.55
C GLY A 232 -4.87 10.55 -19.82
N ILE A 233 -3.70 10.36 -19.18
CA ILE A 233 -2.51 11.17 -19.47
C ILE A 233 -2.05 10.97 -20.92
N TRP A 234 -2.01 9.72 -21.39
CA TRP A 234 -1.57 9.38 -22.75
C TRP A 234 -2.48 9.94 -23.85
N LEU A 235 -3.78 10.11 -23.58
CA LEU A 235 -4.73 10.74 -24.51
C LEU A 235 -4.63 12.26 -24.56
N SER A 236 -3.87 12.89 -23.66
CA SER A 236 -3.70 14.34 -23.70
C SER A 236 -2.94 14.73 -24.97
N PRO A 237 -3.45 15.71 -25.74
CA PRO A 237 -2.72 16.30 -26.87
C PRO A 237 -1.50 17.10 -26.40
#